data_AF-A0A388PZ58-F1
#
_entry.id   AF-A0A388PZ58-F1
#
_cell.length_a   1.000
_cell.length_b   1.000
_cell.length_c   1.000
_cell.angle_alpha   90.00
_cell.angle_beta   90.00
_cell.angle_gamma   90.00
#
_symmetry.space_group_name_H-M   'P 1'
#
loop_
_entity.id
_entity.type
_entity.pdbx_description
1 polymer ?
#
loop_
_entity_poly.entity_id
_entity_poly.type
_entity_poly.pdbx_seq_one_letter_code
_entity_poly.pdbx_strand_id
1 'polypeptide(L)' 'MPSPLIIEDTRVPASYLNFYIANKIVLLPIFEDKNDDKAFQILEDHFKGRKIVPINCRDLIWGFGAIHCMTQQEPAI' A
#
# COMPACT_ATOMS: atom_id res chain seq x y z
N MET A 1 -5.22 6.33 7.11
CA MET A 1 -6.16 5.32 6.57
C MET A 1 -6.95 5.97 5.46
N PRO A 2 -7.22 5.28 4.34
CA PRO A 2 -8.14 5.79 3.32
C PRO A 2 -9.55 5.92 3.90
N SER A 3 -10.43 6.69 3.25
CA SER A 3 -11.86 6.62 3.53
C SER A 3 -12.40 5.20 3.29
N PRO A 4 -13.50 4.80 3.95
CA PRO A 4 -14.10 3.48 3.71
C PRO A 4 -14.39 3.28 2.22
N LEU A 5 -13.78 2.24 1.63
CA LEU A 5 -14.03 1.83 0.26
C LEU A 5 -15.10 0.73 0.27
N ILE A 6 -16.11 0.89 -0.57
CA ILE A 6 -17.20 -0.06 -0.75
C ILE A 6 -17.22 -0.46 -2.23
N ILE A 7 -17.21 -1.76 -2.49
CA ILE A 7 -17.32 -2.37 -3.82
C ILE A 7 -18.45 -3.39 -3.72
N GLU A 8 -19.44 -3.32 -4.62
CA GLU A 8 -20.59 -4.25 -4.62
C GLU A 8 -21.25 -4.39 -3.23
N ASP A 9 -21.62 -3.26 -2.62
CA ASP A 9 -22.20 -3.16 -1.26
C ASP A 9 -21.36 -3.76 -0.12
N THR A 10 -20.10 -4.12 -0.41
CA THR A 10 -19.18 -4.75 0.53
C THR A 10 -18.04 -3.80 0.89
N ARG A 11 -17.85 -3.56 2.19
CA ARG A 11 -16.71 -2.77 2.68
C ARG A 11 -15.43 -3.60 2.59
N VAL A 12 -14.47 -3.12 1.82
CA VAL A 12 -13.16 -3.77 1.64
C VAL A 12 -12.11 -3.23 2.62
N PRO A 13 -11.10 -4.04 3.01
CA PRO A 13 -10.12 -3.68 4.05
C PRO A 13 -8.97 -2.81 3.54
N ALA A 14 -9.27 -1.72 2.81
CA ALA A 14 -8.26 -0.81 2.26
C ALA A 14 -7.38 -0.19 3.36
N SER A 15 -6.06 -0.36 3.25
CA SER A 15 -5.09 0.13 4.22
C SER A 15 -3.74 0.43 3.59
N TYR A 16 -3.21 1.63 3.86
CA TYR A 16 -1.84 2.01 3.48
C TYR A 16 -0.76 1.15 4.15
N LEU A 17 -1.07 0.51 5.28
CA LEU A 17 -0.13 -0.35 6.01
C LEU A 17 0.14 -1.68 5.30
N ASN A 18 -0.58 -2.00 4.22
CA ASN A 18 -0.33 -3.18 3.41
C ASN A 18 0.77 -2.93 2.36
N PHE A 19 1.77 -2.09 2.69
CA PHE A 19 2.93 -1.80 1.87
C PHE A 19 3.96 -2.93 1.92
N TYR A 20 4.82 -3.02 0.91
CA TYR A 20 5.94 -3.97 0.87
C TYR A 20 7.28 -3.25 0.83
N ILE A 21 8.23 -3.69 1.66
CA ILE A 21 9.60 -3.16 1.69
C ILE A 21 10.49 -4.07 0.86
N ALA A 22 10.98 -3.58 -0.26
CA ALA A 22 12.01 -4.23 -1.07
C ALA A 22 13.39 -3.64 -0.77
N ASN A 23 14.42 -4.12 -1.48
CA ASN A 23 15.82 -3.73 -1.23
C ASN A 23 16.06 -2.21 -1.32
N LYS A 24 15.52 -1.56 -2.34
CA LYS A 24 15.73 -0.11 -2.61
C LYS A 24 14.45 0.70 -2.71
N ILE A 25 13.29 0.04 -2.63
CA ILE A 25 11.99 0.66 -2.82
C ILE A 25 11.01 0.19 -1.76
N VAL A 26 9.98 1.00 -1.51
CA VAL A 26 8.78 0.60 -0.75
C VAL A 26 7.59 0.74 -1.67
N LEU A 27 6.85 -0.34 -1.87
CA LEU A 27 5.62 -0.33 -2.67
C LEU A 27 4.45 0.07 -1.77
N LEU A 28 3.87 1.24 -2.01
CA LEU A 28 2.76 1.80 -1.24
C LEU A 28 1.43 1.54 -1.98
N PRO A 29 0.46 0.82 -1.38
CA PRO A 29 -0.88 0.74 -1.96
C PRO A 29 -1.59 2.10 -1.84
N ILE A 30 -2.11 2.61 -2.94
CA ILE A 30 -2.97 3.82 -2.98
C ILE A 30 -4.37 3.45 -3.47
N PHE A 31 -5.37 4.29 -3.15
CA PHE A 31 -6.79 3.94 -3.32
C PHE A 31 -7.62 5.02 -4.03
N GLU A 32 -6.97 6.02 -4.65
CA GLU A 32 -7.60 7.23 -5.20
C GLU A 32 -8.33 8.01 -4.10
N ASP A 33 -7.70 8.08 -2.93
CA ASP A 33 -8.22 8.72 -1.74
C ASP A 33 -7.39 9.96 -1.40
N LYS A 34 -8.03 10.98 -0.82
CA LYS A 34 -7.37 12.22 -0.39
C LYS A 34 -6.21 12.02 0.60
N ASN A 35 -6.14 10.86 1.26
CA ASN A 35 -5.06 10.52 2.19
C ASN A 35 -3.87 9.82 1.51
N ASP A 36 -3.92 9.55 0.19
CA ASP A 36 -2.83 8.88 -0.54
C ASP A 36 -1.53 9.68 -0.44
N ASP A 37 -1.59 10.99 -0.68
CA ASP A 37 -0.42 11.89 -0.57
C ASP A 37 0.12 11.97 0.87
N LYS A 38 -0.78 11.94 1.86
CA LYS A 38 -0.38 11.92 3.28
C LYS A 38 0.36 10.63 3.62
N ALA A 39 -0.13 9.49 3.14
CA ALA A 39 0.53 8.20 3.33
C ALA A 39 1.89 8.17 2.64
N PHE A 40 1.99 8.70 1.42
CA PHE A 40 3.24 8.84 0.68
C PHE A 40 4.26 9.66 1.47
N GLN A 41 3.89 10.87 1.92
CA GLN A 41 4.80 11.76 2.67
C GLN A 41 5.30 11.11 3.97
N ILE A 42 4.40 10.47 4.73
CA ILE A 42 4.78 9.75 5.95
C ILE A 42 5.80 8.66 5.62
N LEU A 43 5.60 7.88 4.56
CA LEU A 43 6.53 6.81 4.21
C LEU A 43 7.86 7.34 3.68
N GLU A 44 7.87 8.42 2.89
CA GLU A 44 9.11 9.11 2.49
C GLU A 44 9.88 9.65 3.71
N ASP A 45 9.16 10.09 4.74
CA ASP A 45 9.78 10.58 5.97
C ASP A 45 10.46 9.48 6.78
N HIS A 46 9.94 8.26 6.74
CA HIS A 46 10.45 7.16 7.58
C HIS A 46 11.42 6.23 6.83
N PHE A 47 11.25 6.02 5.52
CA PHE A 47 12.08 5.10 4.74
C PHE A 47 13.22 5.82 4.02
N LYS A 48 14.09 6.49 4.78
CA LYS A 48 15.27 7.17 4.23
C LYS A 48 16.16 6.20 3.44
N GLY A 49 16.54 6.60 2.23
CA GLY A 49 17.35 5.78 1.32
C GLY A 49 16.57 4.75 0.49
N ARG A 50 15.23 4.70 0.60
CA ARG A 50 14.38 3.91 -0.29
C ARG A 50 13.43 4.83 -1.06
N LYS A 51 13.16 4.50 -2.32
CA LYS A 51 12.15 5.20 -3.12
C LYS A 51 10.76 4.65 -2.79
N ILE A 52 9.82 5.53 -2.44
CA ILE A 52 8.41 5.15 -2.33
C ILE A 52 7.80 5.06 -3.73
N VAL A 53 7.16 3.94 -4.04
CA VAL A 53 6.50 3.68 -5.33
C VAL A 53 5.02 3.43 -5.06
N PRO A 54 4.13 4.39 -5.36
CA PRO A 54 2.70 4.17 -5.21
C PRO A 54 2.18 3.21 -6.29
N ILE A 55 1.29 2.29 -5.90
CA ILE A 55 0.59 1.36 -6.79
C ILE A 55 -0.90 1.44 -6.49
N ASN A 56 -1.72 1.70 -7.52
CA ASN A 56 -3.18 1.70 -7.35
C ASN A 56 -3.67 0.27 -7.05
N CYS A 57 -4.23 0.10 -5.86
CA CYS A 57 -4.75 -1.19 -5.38
C CYS A 57 -6.27 -1.20 -5.24
N ARG A 58 -6.98 -0.23 -5.84
CA ARG A 58 -8.44 -0.13 -5.76
C ARG A 58 -9.15 -1.37 -6.33
N ASP A 59 -8.62 -1.95 -7.40
CA ASP A 59 -9.16 -3.22 -7.94
C ASP A 59 -8.65 -4.42 -7.14
N LEU A 60 -7.36 -4.41 -6.76
CA LEU A 60 -6.71 -5.51 -6.04
C LEU A 60 -7.38 -5.79 -4.68
N ILE A 61 -7.77 -4.74 -3.97
CA ILE A 61 -8.35 -4.84 -2.62
C ILE A 61 -9.72 -5.55 -2.60
N TRP A 62 -10.35 -5.76 -3.77
CA TRP A 62 -11.51 -6.64 -3.88
C TRP A 62 -11.21 -8.07 -3.42
N GLY A 63 -9.95 -8.51 -3.57
CA GLY A 63 -9.45 -9.77 -3.00
C GLY A 63 -9.19 -9.73 -1.49
N PHE A 64 -9.63 -8.69 -0.78
CA PHE A 64 -9.43 -8.48 0.67
C PHE A 64 -7.96 -8.39 1.12
N GLY A 65 -7.04 -8.11 0.19
CA GLY A 65 -5.63 -7.90 0.45
C GLY A 65 -5.01 -6.94 -0.57
N ALA A 66 -3.81 -6.45 -0.29
CA ALA A 66 -3.05 -5.62 -1.24
C ALA A 66 -1.60 -6.13 -1.35
N ILE A 67 -0.63 -5.23 -1.47
CA ILE A 67 0.74 -5.57 -1.89
C ILE A 67 1.42 -6.52 -0.91
N HIS A 68 1.44 -6.18 0.39
CA HIS A 68 2.10 -7.01 1.41
C HIS A 68 1.56 -8.45 1.43
N CYS A 69 0.25 -8.61 1.25
CA CYS A 69 -0.40 -9.92 1.24
C CYS A 69 0.06 -10.82 0.09
N MET A 70 0.52 -10.23 -1.02
CA MET A 70 0.89 -10.92 -2.26
C MET A 70 2.39 -11.14 -2.41
N THR A 71 3.17 -10.75 -1.42
CA THR A 71 4.63 -10.79 -1.44
C THR A 71 5.18 -11.64 -0.32
N GLN A 72 6.30 -12.30 -0.58
CA GLN A 72 7.13 -12.95 0.44
C GLN A 72 8.58 -12.60 0.15
N GLN A 73 9.26 -11.96 1.10
CA GLN A 73 10.69 -11.70 0.98
C GLN A 73 11.51 -12.96 1.29
N GLU A 74 12.57 -13.16 0.52
CA GLU A 74 13.62 -14.12 0.82
C GLU A 74 14.90 -13.35 1.16
N PRO A 75 15.39 -13.41 2.42
CA PRO A 75 16.64 -12.76 2.80
C PRO A 75 17.82 -13.33 2.02
N ALA A 76 18.75 -12.46 1.62
CA ALA A 76 20.04 -12.90 1.11
C ALA A 76 20.88 -13.52 2.24
N ILE A 77 21.73 -14.48 1.88
CA ILE A 77 22.70 -15.14 2.77
C ILE A 77 23.98 -14.31 2.86
#